data_AF-A0A5C5YY55-F1
#
_entry.id   AF-A0A5C5YY55-F1
#
_cell.length_a   1.000
_cell.length_b   1.000
_cell.length_c   1.000
_cell.angle_alpha   90.00
_cell.angle_beta   90.00
_cell.angle_gamma   90.00
#
_symmetry.space_group_name_H-M   'P 1'
#
loop_
_entity.id
_entity.type
_entity.pdbx_description
1 polymer ?
#
loop_
_entity_poly.entity_id
_entity_poly.type
_entity_poly.pdbx_seq_one_letter_code
_entity_poly.pdbx_strand_id
1 'polypeptide(L)'
;MSGQENRNASKPPANRWRLWVDGCGGFLVLTGDRWTVGGAMVADKNDIAVGADLPRTAGTILRNDDDYFWENNEANTANAKPAMIQSGTALPIPGSARLNLHKSSPLSGSAVLTLDPPHRFADHIDAVILADQTILVGPTPECNVRGTMLGGNIVMTRRGNRWYGKVIGTQDLKECPIGERVEIGNVALTWETVTQ
;
A
#
# COMPACT_ATOMS: atom_id res chain seq x y z
N MET A 1 17.40 36.44 -1.08
CA MET A 1 16.13 36.32 -0.34
C MET A 1 15.71 34.87 -0.40
N SER A 2 16.04 34.12 0.65
CA SER A 2 15.81 32.68 0.76
C SER A 2 14.33 32.46 1.11
N GLY A 3 13.56 31.89 0.20
CA GLY A 3 12.20 31.45 0.49
C GLY A 3 12.24 30.23 1.40
N GLN A 4 11.89 30.42 2.67
CA GLN A 4 11.46 29.30 3.52
C GLN A 4 10.11 28.82 2.98
N GLU A 5 10.12 27.77 2.16
CA GLU A 5 8.90 27.03 1.85
C GLU A 5 8.33 26.46 3.14
N ASN A 6 7.09 26.86 3.39
CA ASN A 6 6.31 26.54 4.56
C ASN A 6 6.08 25.02 4.59
N ARG A 7 6.88 24.26 5.37
CA ARG A 7 6.78 22.79 5.52
C ARG A 7 5.48 22.30 6.17
N ASN A 8 4.48 23.17 6.30
CA ASN A 8 3.25 22.94 7.04
C ASN A 8 1.98 23.02 6.18
N ALA A 9 2.10 22.94 4.85
CA ALA A 9 0.92 22.72 4.01
C ALA A 9 0.35 21.33 4.33
N SER A 10 -0.89 21.28 4.82
CA SER A 10 -1.62 20.03 5.04
C SER A 10 -1.72 19.28 3.71
N LYS A 11 -0.96 18.18 3.59
CA LYS A 11 -0.92 17.32 2.42
C LYS A 11 -2.34 16.83 2.07
N PRO A 12 -2.75 16.84 0.78
CA PRO A 12 -3.99 16.17 0.40
C PRO A 12 -3.87 14.66 0.70
N PRO A 13 -4.92 14.04 1.22
CA PRO A 13 -4.88 12.62 1.56
C PRO A 13 -4.56 11.77 0.34
N ALA A 14 -3.83 10.67 0.55
CA ALA A 14 -3.61 9.69 -0.51
C ALA A 14 -4.96 9.17 -1.00
N ASN A 15 -5.14 9.06 -2.32
CA ASN A 15 -6.32 8.35 -2.82
C ASN A 15 -6.20 6.89 -2.38
N ARG A 16 -7.30 6.38 -1.81
CA ARG A 16 -7.34 5.09 -1.13
C ARG A 16 -8.55 4.27 -1.56
N TRP A 17 -8.33 2.98 -1.72
CA TRP A 17 -9.37 2.00 -2.00
C TRP A 17 -9.17 0.78 -1.12
N ARG A 18 -10.23 0.02 -0.95
CA ARG A 18 -10.12 -1.35 -0.48
C ARG A 18 -10.25 -2.28 -1.69
N LEU A 19 -9.37 -3.26 -1.77
CA LEU A 19 -9.44 -4.33 -2.74
C LEU A 19 -9.68 -5.63 -2.00
N TRP A 20 -10.81 -6.27 -2.27
CA TRP A 20 -11.09 -7.63 -1.82
C TRP A 20 -10.75 -8.57 -2.96
N VAL A 21 -9.91 -9.57 -2.70
CA VAL A 21 -9.65 -10.65 -3.65
C VAL A 21 -10.01 -11.97 -2.99
N ASP A 22 -10.94 -12.68 -3.62
CA ASP A 22 -11.46 -13.94 -3.11
C ASP A 22 -10.35 -14.97 -2.94
N GLY A 23 -10.35 -15.61 -1.76
CA GLY A 23 -9.32 -16.58 -1.40
C GLY A 23 -7.95 -16.00 -1.08
N CYS A 24 -7.77 -14.66 -1.15
CA CYS A 24 -6.50 -14.00 -0.84
C CYS A 24 -6.60 -13.04 0.36
N GLY A 25 -7.72 -12.30 0.49
CA GLY A 25 -7.95 -11.38 1.61
C GLY A 25 -8.32 -9.96 1.19
N GLY A 26 -8.24 -9.05 2.17
CA GLY A 26 -8.51 -7.63 2.02
C GLY A 26 -7.24 -6.79 1.99
N PHE A 27 -7.17 -5.85 1.05
CA PHE A 27 -6.00 -5.00 0.82
C PHE A 27 -6.39 -3.53 0.85
N LEU A 28 -5.63 -2.71 1.56
CA LEU A 28 -5.71 -1.26 1.43
C LEU A 28 -4.80 -0.83 0.29
N VAL A 29 -5.34 -0.19 -0.74
CA VAL A 29 -4.58 0.29 -1.90
C VAL A 29 -4.42 1.79 -1.80
N LEU A 30 -3.18 2.25 -1.64
CA LEU A 30 -2.82 3.66 -1.55
C LEU A 30 -2.04 4.08 -2.78
N THR A 31 -2.32 5.28 -3.28
CA THR A 31 -1.54 5.89 -4.37
C THR A 31 -0.85 7.16 -3.91
N GLY A 32 0.08 7.65 -4.72
CA GLY A 32 0.94 8.78 -4.39
C GLY A 32 2.37 8.31 -4.14
N ASP A 33 3.12 9.11 -3.43
CA ASP A 33 4.56 8.93 -3.18
C ASP A 33 4.94 9.20 -1.72
N ARG A 34 3.95 9.49 -0.87
CA ARG A 34 4.16 9.82 0.54
C ARG A 34 3.01 9.21 1.33
N TRP A 35 3.27 8.50 2.42
CA TRP A 35 2.22 7.89 3.25
C TRP A 35 2.59 7.91 4.73
N THR A 36 1.72 8.44 5.58
CA THR A 36 1.93 8.45 7.03
C THR A 36 1.59 7.10 7.66
N VAL A 37 2.41 6.66 8.60
CA VAL A 37 2.26 5.41 9.35
C VAL A 37 2.09 5.72 10.84
N GLY A 38 1.14 5.06 11.51
CA GLY A 38 1.00 5.16 12.95
C GLY A 38 -0.03 4.21 13.54
N GLY A 39 -0.22 4.30 14.86
CA GLY A 39 -1.19 3.49 15.60
C GLY A 39 -2.65 3.79 15.26
N ALA A 40 -3.50 2.76 15.35
CA ALA A 40 -4.92 2.82 15.00
C ALA A 40 -5.79 3.67 15.94
N MET A 41 -5.29 4.07 17.12
CA MET A 41 -6.03 4.96 18.04
C MET A 41 -6.37 6.34 17.43
N VAL A 42 -5.72 6.69 16.31
CA VAL A 42 -5.99 7.91 15.54
C VAL A 42 -6.03 7.58 14.04
N ALA A 43 -6.72 6.50 13.68
CA ALA A 43 -6.75 5.95 12.32
C ALA A 43 -7.06 7.00 11.23
N ASP A 44 -7.95 7.95 11.51
CA ASP A 44 -8.37 9.01 10.57
C ASP A 44 -7.23 9.98 10.16
N LYS A 45 -6.09 9.95 10.86
CA LYS A 45 -4.93 10.82 10.57
C LYS A 45 -3.79 10.13 9.83
N ASN A 46 -3.76 8.79 9.82
CA ASN A 46 -2.69 8.05 9.17
C ASN A 46 -3.16 7.48 7.82
N ASP A 47 -2.31 7.53 6.80
CA ASP A 47 -2.55 6.79 5.57
C ASP A 47 -2.52 5.27 5.83
N ILE A 48 -1.68 4.83 6.76
CA ILE A 48 -1.49 3.43 7.17
C ILE A 48 -1.64 3.35 8.70
N ALA A 49 -2.74 2.77 9.16
CA ALA A 49 -3.02 2.57 10.57
C ALA A 49 -2.74 1.11 10.99
N VAL A 50 -1.95 0.94 12.05
CA VAL A 50 -1.59 -0.37 12.60
C VAL A 50 -2.30 -0.59 13.94
N GLY A 51 -2.99 -1.73 14.08
CA GLY A 51 -3.65 -2.17 15.30
C GLY A 51 -2.67 -2.79 16.30
N ALA A 52 -1.68 -2.01 16.73
CA ALA A 52 -0.69 -2.40 17.73
C ALA A 52 -0.23 -1.17 18.53
N ASP A 53 0.63 -1.40 19.52
CA ASP A 53 1.27 -0.33 20.29
C ASP A 53 2.36 0.35 19.44
N LEU A 54 1.91 1.21 18.53
CA LEU A 54 2.73 2.09 17.72
C LEU A 54 2.51 3.55 18.15
N PRO A 55 3.51 4.43 17.98
CA PRO A 55 3.30 5.86 18.12
C PRO A 55 2.12 6.35 17.27
N ARG A 56 1.42 7.39 17.75
CA ARG A 56 0.28 7.99 17.02
C ARG A 56 0.66 8.39 15.59
N THR A 57 1.89 8.85 15.40
CA THR A 57 2.47 9.13 14.09
C THR A 57 3.93 8.68 14.11
N ALA A 58 4.16 7.43 13.74
CA ALA A 58 5.48 6.80 13.79
C ALA A 58 6.46 7.40 12.76
N GLY A 59 5.95 7.73 11.58
CA GLY A 59 6.77 8.26 10.51
C GLY A 59 6.04 8.29 9.18
N THR A 60 6.82 8.48 8.12
CA THR A 60 6.32 8.60 6.76
C THR A 60 7.14 7.72 5.82
N ILE A 61 6.46 6.95 4.98
CA ILE A 61 7.06 6.25 3.85
C ILE A 61 7.05 7.20 2.66
N LEU A 62 8.21 7.35 2.01
CA LEU A 62 8.38 8.12 0.79
C LEU A 62 8.74 7.16 -0.34
N ARG A 63 8.20 7.40 -1.53
CA ARG A 63 8.62 6.76 -2.77
C ARG A 63 9.32 7.80 -3.63
N ASN A 64 10.52 7.47 -4.09
CA ASN A 64 11.24 8.24 -5.09
C ASN A 64 11.61 7.29 -6.21
N ASP A 65 11.05 7.51 -7.40
CA ASP A 65 11.05 6.55 -8.50
C ASP A 65 10.57 5.15 -8.02
N ASP A 66 11.44 4.15 -8.07
CA ASP A 66 11.14 2.79 -7.63
C ASP A 66 11.60 2.49 -6.20
N ASP A 67 12.29 3.42 -5.54
CA ASP A 67 12.86 3.22 -4.21
C ASP A 67 11.99 3.81 -3.11
N TYR A 68 12.04 3.17 -1.94
CA TYR A 68 11.26 3.54 -0.78
C TYR A 68 12.17 4.01 0.35
N PHE A 69 11.74 5.04 1.05
CA PHE A 69 12.48 5.67 2.14
C PHE A 69 11.59 5.84 3.36
N TRP A 70 12.16 5.71 4.55
CA TRP A 70 11.53 5.97 5.82
C TRP A 70 12.00 7.30 6.38
N GLU A 71 11.04 8.19 6.65
CA GLU A 71 11.23 9.45 7.37
C GLU A 71 10.64 9.29 8.78
N ASN A 72 11.50 9.32 9.80
CA ASN A 72 11.08 9.19 11.20
C ASN A 72 10.55 10.54 11.72
N ASN A 73 9.33 10.57 12.24
CA ASN A 73 8.70 11.80 12.73
C ASN A 73 9.10 12.18 14.17
N GLU A 74 9.63 11.24 14.95
CA GLU A 74 10.13 11.49 16.33
C GLU A 74 11.59 11.95 16.37
N ALA A 75 12.33 11.78 15.27
CA ALA A 75 13.64 12.37 15.08
C ALA A 75 13.47 13.89 14.93
N ASN A 76 13.38 14.60 16.05
CA ASN A 76 13.25 16.05 16.16
C ASN A 76 14.54 16.79 15.71
N THR A 77 15.28 16.22 14.77
CA THR A 77 16.41 16.83 14.10
C THR A 77 15.93 17.27 12.73
N ALA A 78 15.82 18.58 12.52
CA ALA A 78 15.33 19.19 11.27
C ALA A 78 16.09 18.78 9.98
N ASN A 79 17.12 17.94 10.12
CA ASN A 79 18.06 17.47 9.11
C ASN A 79 18.20 15.92 9.05
N ALA A 80 17.37 15.13 9.74
CA ALA A 80 17.40 13.68 9.56
C ALA A 80 17.07 13.34 8.10
N LYS A 81 18.01 12.72 7.38
CA LYS A 81 17.78 12.26 6.01
C LYS A 81 16.91 11.00 6.05
N PRO A 82 15.89 10.89 5.18
CA PRO A 82 15.15 9.65 5.02
C PRO A 82 16.09 8.46 4.75
N ALA A 83 15.85 7.34 5.41
CA ALA A 83 16.65 6.13 5.26
C ALA A 83 16.03 5.20 4.22
N MET A 84 16.83 4.66 3.31
CA MET A 84 16.33 3.72 2.29
C MET A 84 15.84 2.43 2.93
N ILE A 85 14.64 1.99 2.55
CA ILE A 85 14.01 0.77 3.02
C ILE A 85 14.48 -0.39 2.14
N GLN A 86 15.13 -1.38 2.74
CA GLN A 86 15.48 -2.61 2.04
C GLN A 86 14.24 -3.51 1.96
N SER A 87 13.88 -3.96 0.76
CA SER A 87 12.77 -4.90 0.57
C SER A 87 12.97 -6.16 1.42
N GLY A 88 11.93 -6.59 2.13
CA GLY A 88 11.97 -7.72 3.05
C GLY A 88 12.54 -7.42 4.44
N THR A 89 12.84 -6.16 4.74
CA THR A 89 13.26 -5.75 6.09
C THR A 89 12.16 -4.99 6.81
N ALA A 90 12.12 -5.15 8.14
CA ALA A 90 11.21 -4.42 8.98
C ALA A 90 11.61 -2.94 9.03
N LEU A 91 10.62 -2.06 8.94
CA LEU A 91 10.80 -0.62 9.13
C LEU A 91 11.30 -0.35 10.56
N PRO A 92 12.16 0.66 10.77
CA PRO A 92 12.76 0.97 12.06
C PRO A 92 11.77 1.74 12.96
N ILE A 93 10.63 1.12 13.25
CA ILE A 93 9.57 1.65 14.09
C ILE A 93 9.69 1.01 15.48
N PRO A 94 9.74 1.78 16.58
CA PRO A 94 9.70 1.22 17.92
C PRO A 94 8.33 0.60 18.20
N GLY A 95 8.30 -0.50 18.96
CA GLY A 95 7.08 -1.19 19.36
C GLY A 95 7.14 -2.70 19.12
N SER A 96 6.02 -3.38 19.37
CA SER A 96 5.93 -4.84 19.21
C SER A 96 5.70 -5.26 17.76
N ALA A 97 5.08 -4.40 16.93
CA ALA A 97 4.72 -4.76 15.57
C ALA A 97 5.85 -4.49 14.59
N ARG A 98 6.11 -5.49 13.74
CA ARG A 98 7.10 -5.43 12.66
C ARG A 98 6.36 -5.20 11.36
N LEU A 99 6.48 -3.99 10.83
CA LEU A 99 5.96 -3.60 9.53
C LEU A 99 7.05 -3.85 8.50
N ASN A 100 6.81 -4.75 7.55
CA ASN A 100 7.78 -5.09 6.50
C ASN A 100 7.31 -4.51 5.17
N LEU A 101 8.23 -3.98 4.37
CA LEU A 101 7.96 -3.57 2.99
C LEU A 101 8.56 -4.59 2.03
N HIS A 102 7.74 -5.10 1.12
CA HIS A 102 8.16 -6.03 0.08
C HIS A 102 7.89 -5.41 -1.30
N LYS A 103 8.93 -5.27 -2.11
CA LYS A 103 8.79 -5.02 -3.55
C LYS A 103 8.59 -6.36 -4.24
N SER A 104 7.42 -6.58 -4.82
CA SER A 104 7.11 -7.84 -5.51
C SER A 104 7.91 -8.00 -6.80
N SER A 105 8.29 -6.90 -7.47
CA SER A 105 9.14 -6.94 -8.66
C SER A 105 10.11 -5.75 -8.69
N PRO A 106 11.37 -5.93 -9.12
CA PRO A 106 12.29 -4.82 -9.35
C PRO A 106 11.82 -3.84 -10.44
N LEU A 107 10.95 -4.29 -11.35
CA LEU A 107 10.44 -3.51 -12.48
C LEU A 107 9.08 -2.85 -12.18
N SER A 108 8.58 -2.99 -10.96
CA SER A 108 7.33 -2.36 -10.53
C SER A 108 7.64 -1.41 -9.38
N GLY A 109 7.21 -0.16 -9.54
CA GLY A 109 7.20 0.81 -8.45
C GLY A 109 6.21 0.46 -7.34
N SER A 110 5.37 -0.57 -7.48
CA SER A 110 4.42 -1.00 -6.46
C SER A 110 5.08 -1.84 -5.37
N ALA A 111 4.72 -1.59 -4.11
CA ALA A 111 5.18 -2.36 -2.96
C ALA A 111 4.01 -2.82 -2.07
N VAL A 112 4.27 -3.83 -1.25
CA VAL A 112 3.31 -4.40 -0.31
C VAL A 112 3.86 -4.29 1.10
N LEU A 113 3.07 -3.74 2.01
CA LEU A 113 3.33 -3.71 3.43
C LEU A 113 2.60 -4.86 4.12
N THR A 114 3.32 -5.60 4.94
CA THR A 114 2.81 -6.71 5.75
C THR A 114 3.19 -6.51 7.22
N LEU A 115 2.43 -7.13 8.11
CA LEU A 115 2.73 -7.17 9.54
C LEU A 115 3.04 -8.60 9.95
N ASP A 116 4.06 -8.75 10.80
CA ASP A 116 4.30 -10.05 11.43
C ASP A 116 3.16 -10.40 12.41
N PRO A 117 2.71 -11.67 12.45
CA PRO A 117 1.72 -12.11 13.43
C PRO A 117 2.17 -11.81 14.88
N PRO A 118 1.23 -11.49 15.79
CA PRO A 118 -0.22 -11.50 15.63
C PRO A 118 -0.83 -10.16 15.19
N HIS A 119 -0.02 -9.19 14.76
CA HIS A 119 -0.46 -7.83 14.52
C HIS A 119 -1.23 -7.69 13.20
N ARG A 120 -2.15 -6.71 13.15
CA ARG A 120 -2.99 -6.45 11.97
C ARG A 120 -3.05 -4.96 11.68
N PHE A 121 -3.34 -4.62 10.43
CA PHE A 121 -3.75 -3.27 10.07
C PHE A 121 -5.14 -2.98 10.62
N ALA A 122 -5.53 -1.71 10.67
CA ALA A 122 -6.91 -1.33 10.96
C ALA A 122 -7.87 -1.87 9.89
N ASP A 123 -9.17 -1.89 10.22
CA ASP A 123 -10.27 -2.19 9.29
C ASP A 123 -10.21 -3.52 8.54
N HIS A 124 -9.73 -4.57 9.21
CA HIS A 124 -9.66 -5.94 8.66
C HIS A 124 -8.85 -6.05 7.36
N ILE A 125 -7.80 -5.24 7.23
CA ILE A 125 -6.87 -5.30 6.12
C ILE A 125 -5.74 -6.29 6.43
N ASP A 126 -5.46 -7.19 5.49
CA ASP A 126 -4.39 -8.18 5.58
C ASP A 126 -3.03 -7.60 5.16
N ALA A 127 -3.03 -6.72 4.16
CA ALA A 127 -1.82 -6.02 3.68
C ALA A 127 -2.16 -4.66 3.04
N VAL A 128 -1.17 -3.75 3.00
CA VAL A 128 -1.31 -2.47 2.30
C VAL A 128 -0.50 -2.49 1.01
N ILE A 129 -1.11 -2.13 -0.11
CA ILE A 129 -0.46 -1.99 -1.40
C ILE A 129 -0.17 -0.51 -1.66
N LEU A 130 1.10 -0.15 -1.74
CA LEU A 130 1.57 1.14 -2.21
C LEU A 130 1.61 1.06 -3.73
N ALA A 131 0.50 1.41 -4.39
CA ALA A 131 0.32 1.22 -5.81
C ALA A 131 1.02 2.31 -6.63
N ASP A 132 1.74 1.88 -7.66
CA ASP A 132 2.22 2.72 -8.74
C ASP A 132 1.32 2.53 -9.98
N GLN A 133 1.88 2.14 -11.14
CA GLN A 133 1.12 1.97 -12.38
C GLN A 133 0.30 0.67 -12.42
N THR A 134 0.85 -0.41 -11.85
CA THR A 134 0.30 -1.76 -11.96
C THR A 134 0.23 -2.47 -10.62
N ILE A 135 -0.80 -3.31 -10.45
CA ILE A 135 -0.91 -4.28 -9.36
C ILE A 135 -1.03 -5.66 -10.00
N LEU A 136 -0.14 -6.57 -9.61
CA LEU A 136 -0.17 -7.96 -10.04
C LEU A 136 -0.88 -8.82 -9.00
N VAL A 137 -1.78 -9.68 -9.46
CA VAL A 137 -2.53 -10.63 -8.62
C VAL A 137 -2.36 -12.03 -9.20
N GLY A 138 -1.97 -13.00 -8.38
CA GLY A 138 -1.73 -14.37 -8.85
C GLY A 138 -0.98 -15.25 -7.85
N PRO A 139 -0.60 -16.49 -8.23
CA PRO A 139 0.04 -17.44 -7.32
C PRO A 139 1.53 -17.18 -7.05
N THR A 140 2.19 -16.37 -7.88
CA THR A 140 3.65 -16.24 -7.87
C THR A 140 4.15 -15.21 -6.85
N PRO A 141 5.41 -15.33 -6.37
CA PRO A 141 5.99 -14.37 -5.43
C PRO A 141 6.10 -12.94 -5.98
N GLU A 142 6.08 -12.77 -7.30
CA GLU A 142 6.16 -11.46 -7.96
C GLU A 142 4.83 -10.70 -7.96
N CYS A 143 3.75 -11.32 -7.49
CA CYS A 143 2.45 -10.69 -7.37
C CYS A 143 2.36 -9.83 -6.09
N ASN A 144 1.72 -8.67 -6.20
CA ASN A 144 1.41 -7.81 -5.05
C ASN A 144 0.32 -8.45 -4.18
N VAL A 145 -0.68 -9.06 -4.82
CA VAL A 145 -1.67 -9.91 -4.15
C VAL A 145 -1.36 -11.36 -4.49
N ARG A 146 -0.91 -12.11 -3.50
CA ARG A 146 -0.54 -13.51 -3.69
C ARG A 146 -1.65 -14.43 -3.22
N GLY A 147 -2.13 -15.27 -4.13
CA GLY A 147 -3.06 -16.36 -3.83
C GLY A 147 -2.57 -17.65 -4.47
N THR A 148 -2.00 -18.56 -3.67
CA THR A 148 -1.40 -19.82 -4.17
C THR A 148 -2.41 -20.75 -4.84
N MET A 149 -3.69 -20.57 -4.56
CA MET A 149 -4.80 -21.33 -5.16
C MET A 149 -5.33 -20.68 -6.46
N LEU A 150 -4.84 -19.51 -6.85
CA LEU A 150 -5.22 -18.87 -8.09
C LEU A 150 -4.58 -19.60 -9.29
N GLY A 151 -5.37 -19.91 -10.31
CA GLY A 151 -4.97 -20.57 -11.53
C GLY A 151 -4.27 -19.69 -12.58
N GLY A 152 -4.01 -18.42 -12.28
CA GLY A 152 -3.40 -17.49 -13.24
C GLY A 152 -3.06 -16.13 -12.66
N ASN A 153 -2.31 -15.35 -13.45
CA ASN A 153 -1.93 -13.98 -13.12
C ASN A 153 -2.84 -12.99 -13.86
N ILE A 154 -3.37 -12.02 -13.12
CA ILE A 154 -4.01 -10.84 -13.70
C ILE A 154 -3.16 -9.60 -13.39
N VAL A 155 -3.20 -8.64 -14.30
CA VAL A 155 -2.64 -7.30 -14.09
C VAL A 155 -3.79 -6.32 -13.96
N MET A 156 -3.69 -5.46 -12.95
CA MET A 156 -4.62 -4.36 -12.71
C MET A 156 -3.91 -3.03 -12.94
N THR A 157 -4.63 -2.08 -13.52
CA THR A 157 -4.13 -0.73 -13.81
C THR A 157 -5.19 0.30 -13.44
N ARG A 158 -4.73 1.49 -13.06
CA ARG A 158 -5.59 2.61 -12.72
C ARG A 158 -5.59 3.65 -13.83
N ARG A 159 -6.75 4.22 -14.14
CA ARG A 159 -6.90 5.41 -15.00
C ARG A 159 -7.85 6.40 -14.33
N GLY A 160 -7.33 7.53 -13.85
CA GLY A 160 -8.13 8.43 -13.00
C GLY A 160 -8.59 7.69 -11.73
N ASN A 161 -9.90 7.65 -11.45
CA ASN A 161 -10.43 6.90 -10.29
C ASN A 161 -11.07 5.55 -10.67
N ARG A 162 -10.74 5.03 -11.86
CA ARG A 162 -11.27 3.76 -12.37
C ARG A 162 -10.18 2.71 -12.38
N TRP A 163 -10.56 1.49 -12.06
CA TRP A 163 -9.70 0.32 -12.10
C TRP A 163 -10.05 -0.56 -13.28
N TYR A 164 -9.02 -1.09 -13.91
CA TYR A 164 -9.14 -2.03 -15.02
C TYR A 164 -8.24 -3.22 -14.74
N GLY A 165 -8.63 -4.40 -15.21
CA GLY A 165 -7.79 -5.57 -15.12
C GLY A 165 -7.97 -6.51 -16.31
N LYS A 166 -6.96 -7.35 -16.52
CA LYS A 166 -6.97 -8.40 -17.54
C LYS A 166 -6.08 -9.56 -17.14
N VAL A 167 -6.32 -10.72 -17.73
CA VAL A 167 -5.39 -11.85 -17.66
C VAL A 167 -4.10 -11.48 -18.40
N ILE A 168 -2.94 -11.74 -17.80
CA ILE A 168 -1.65 -11.48 -18.45
C ILE A 168 -1.56 -12.29 -19.75
N GLY A 169 -1.09 -11.66 -20.82
CA GLY A 169 -1.02 -12.27 -22.16
C GLY A 169 -2.27 -12.09 -23.01
N THR A 170 -3.37 -11.56 -22.46
CA THR A 170 -4.60 -11.27 -23.20
C THR A 170 -4.74 -9.77 -23.52
N GLN A 171 -5.67 -9.44 -24.43
CA GLN A 171 -6.06 -8.07 -24.74
C GLN A 171 -7.38 -7.63 -24.08
N ASP A 172 -8.08 -8.55 -23.41
CA ASP A 172 -9.41 -8.33 -22.83
C ASP A 172 -9.34 -7.52 -21.53
N LEU A 173 -9.17 -6.21 -21.68
CA LEU A 173 -9.18 -5.26 -20.57
C LEU A 173 -10.61 -5.03 -20.09
N LYS A 174 -10.89 -5.48 -18.87
CA LYS A 174 -12.19 -5.33 -18.22
C LYS A 174 -12.13 -4.20 -17.19
N GLU A 175 -13.15 -3.36 -17.17
CA GLU A 175 -13.32 -2.41 -16.09
C GLU A 175 -13.78 -3.11 -14.81
N CYS A 176 -13.28 -2.64 -13.66
CA CYS A 176 -13.66 -3.09 -12.34
C CYS A 176 -14.35 -1.93 -11.60
N PRO A 177 -15.69 -1.80 -11.70
CA PRO A 177 -16.43 -0.74 -11.02
C PRO A 177 -16.31 -0.84 -9.50
N ILE A 178 -16.44 0.30 -8.82
CA ILE A 178 -16.47 0.35 -7.36
C ILE A 178 -17.79 -0.26 -6.87
N GLY A 179 -17.72 -1.12 -5.85
CA GLY A 179 -18.85 -1.79 -5.22
C GLY A 179 -19.35 -3.03 -5.97
N GLU A 180 -18.76 -3.33 -7.12
CA GLU A 180 -19.17 -4.47 -7.94
C GLU A 180 -18.13 -5.58 -7.91
N ARG A 181 -18.63 -6.81 -7.74
CA ARG A 181 -17.81 -8.01 -7.88
C ARG A 181 -17.53 -8.26 -9.34
N VAL A 182 -16.25 -8.37 -9.68
CA VAL A 182 -15.78 -8.61 -11.05
C VAL A 182 -14.89 -9.83 -11.10
N GLU A 183 -15.15 -10.70 -12.09
CA GLU A 183 -14.30 -11.82 -12.44
C GLU A 183 -13.42 -11.49 -13.65
N ILE A 184 -12.12 -11.78 -13.53
CA ILE A 184 -11.10 -11.68 -14.57
C ILE A 184 -10.31 -13.00 -14.56
N GLY A 185 -10.49 -13.81 -15.61
CA GLY A 185 -9.95 -15.17 -15.61
C GLY A 185 -10.55 -15.98 -14.45
N ASN A 186 -9.69 -16.52 -13.59
CA ASN A 186 -10.09 -17.27 -12.39
C ASN A 186 -10.05 -16.43 -11.10
N VAL A 187 -9.85 -15.11 -11.21
CA VAL A 187 -9.74 -14.20 -10.07
C VAL A 187 -11.03 -13.41 -9.95
N ALA A 188 -11.66 -13.48 -8.78
CA ALA A 188 -12.79 -12.65 -8.44
C ALA A 188 -12.39 -11.60 -7.41
N LEU A 189 -12.80 -10.36 -7.64
CA LEU A 189 -12.41 -9.24 -6.80
C LEU A 189 -13.48 -8.15 -6.73
N THR A 190 -13.40 -7.31 -5.71
CA THR A 190 -14.26 -6.14 -5.53
C THR A 190 -13.42 -4.95 -5.09
N TRP A 191 -13.65 -3.79 -5.71
CA TRP A 191 -13.07 -2.53 -5.27
C TRP A 191 -14.07 -1.75 -4.43
N GLU A 192 -13.65 -1.16 -3.33
CA GLU A 192 -14.47 -0.27 -2.51
C GLU A 192 -13.76 1.07 -2.31
N THR A 193 -14.54 2.12 -2.15
CA THR A 193 -14.00 3.39 -1.64
C THR A 193 -13.85 3.30 -0.13
N VAL A 194 -12.74 3.80 0.39
CA VAL A 194 -12.56 3.95 1.84
C VAL A 194 -12.89 5.40 2.16
N THR A 195 -14.03 5.63 2.80
CA THR A 195 -14.40 6.96 3.29
C THR A 195 -13.46 7.34 4.44
N GLN A 196 -13.00 8.59 4.46
CA GLN A 196 -12.30 9.18 5.60
C GLN A 196 -13.27 9.51 6.72
#